data_AF-A0A6N9R7C7-F1
#
_entry.id   AF-A0A6N9R7C7-F1
#
_cell.length_a   1.000
_cell.length_b   1.000
_cell.length_c   1.000
_cell.angle_alpha   90.00
_cell.angle_beta   90.00
_cell.angle_gamma   90.00
#
_symmetry.space_group_name_H-M   'P 1'
#
loop_
_entity.id
_entity.type
_entity.pdbx_description
1 polymer ?
#
loop_
_entity_poly.entity_id
_entity_poly.type
_entity_poly.pdbx_seq_one_letter_code
_entity_poly.pdbx_strand_id
1 'polypeptide(L)'
;GDVDAVLVGADRVAANGDVCNKIGTYEKALAARDNGVPFYVALPSPTFDRALASGDAIPIEARSPDEVLAITGRDAYGQTTTIAIAPAGTHAVNYAFDVTPARLVTGLITERGIAPANGEALAALLPERRV
;
A
#
# COMPACT_ATOMS: atom_id res chain seq x y z
N GLY A 1 -5.81 -22.46 1.41
CA GLY A 1 -6.80 -21.99 0.42
C GLY A 1 -6.13 -21.98 -0.95
N ASP A 2 -6.76 -21.34 -1.93
CA ASP A 2 -6.28 -21.33 -3.34
C ASP A 2 -5.30 -20.19 -3.65
N VAL A 3 -4.89 -19.41 -2.64
CA VAL A 3 -3.93 -18.30 -2.79
C VAL A 3 -2.58 -18.73 -2.24
N ASP A 4 -1.57 -18.78 -3.10
CA ASP A 4 -0.21 -19.20 -2.75
C ASP A 4 0.69 -18.05 -2.28
N ALA A 5 0.42 -16.82 -2.72
CA ALA A 5 1.18 -15.63 -2.37
C ALA A 5 0.37 -14.35 -2.61
N VAL A 6 0.72 -13.28 -1.90
CA VAL A 6 0.26 -11.92 -2.17
C VAL A 6 1.44 -11.07 -2.63
N LEU A 7 1.27 -10.32 -3.71
CA LEU A 7 2.25 -9.37 -4.22
C LEU A 7 1.59 -8.01 -4.44
N VAL A 8 2.16 -6.96 -3.85
CA VAL A 8 1.70 -5.58 -3.99
C VAL A 8 2.85 -4.65 -4.37
N GLY A 9 2.52 -3.44 -4.82
CA GLY A 9 3.49 -2.35 -4.96
C GLY A 9 3.73 -1.61 -3.63
N ALA A 10 4.45 -0.49 -3.71
CA ALA A 10 4.56 0.48 -2.63
C ALA A 10 4.64 1.90 -3.19
N ASP A 11 4.00 2.83 -2.50
CA ASP A 11 4.15 4.27 -2.75
C ASP A 11 5.35 4.83 -1.95
N ARG A 12 5.60 4.29 -0.75
CA ARG A 12 6.77 4.63 0.08
C ARG A 12 7.12 3.50 1.05
N VAL A 13 8.41 3.29 1.30
CA VAL A 13 8.89 2.40 2.38
C VAL A 13 9.81 3.16 3.32
N ALA A 14 9.49 3.14 4.61
CA ALA A 14 10.25 3.82 5.65
C ALA A 14 11.53 3.04 6.04
N ALA A 15 12.43 3.69 6.78
CA ALA A 15 13.70 3.11 7.21
C ALA A 15 13.55 1.82 8.03
N ASN A 16 12.47 1.64 8.79
CA ASN A 16 12.21 0.42 9.55
C ASN A 16 11.59 -0.72 8.71
N GLY A 17 11.30 -0.49 7.43
CA GLY A 17 10.67 -1.46 6.53
C GLY A 17 9.14 -1.39 6.48
N ASP A 18 8.51 -0.46 7.20
CA ASP A 18 7.06 -0.22 7.07
C ASP A 18 6.73 0.28 5.67
N VAL A 19 5.63 -0.21 5.13
CA VAL A 19 5.23 0.00 3.74
C VAL A 19 3.96 0.83 3.69
N CYS A 20 4.01 1.99 3.04
CA CYS A 20 2.83 2.73 2.63
C CYS A 20 2.45 2.38 1.19
N ASN A 21 1.21 1.97 0.99
CA ASN A 21 0.65 1.63 -0.31
C ASN A 21 -0.86 1.89 -0.31
N LYS A 22 -1.52 1.72 -1.47
CA LYS A 22 -2.97 1.90 -1.65
C LYS A 22 -3.79 1.31 -0.49
N ILE A 23 -4.81 2.05 -0.04
CA ILE A 23 -5.73 1.62 1.03
C ILE A 23 -6.24 0.19 0.76
N GLY A 24 -6.25 -0.64 1.80
CA GLY A 24 -6.54 -2.08 1.74
C GLY A 24 -5.29 -2.96 1.73
N THR A 25 -4.08 -2.39 1.57
CA THR A 25 -2.84 -3.18 1.59
C THR A 25 -2.60 -3.81 2.97
N TYR A 26 -2.79 -3.04 4.04
CA TYR A 26 -2.69 -3.53 5.41
C TYR A 26 -3.70 -4.65 5.70
N GLU A 27 -4.92 -4.52 5.19
CA GLU A 27 -5.96 -5.56 5.30
C GLU A 27 -5.50 -6.86 4.64
N LYS A 28 -4.96 -6.79 3.41
CA LYS A 28 -4.44 -7.97 2.71
C LYS A 28 -3.25 -8.59 3.43
N ALA A 29 -2.38 -7.78 4.04
CA ALA A 29 -1.25 -8.27 4.82
C ALA A 29 -1.70 -9.01 6.09
N LEU A 30 -2.73 -8.51 6.79
CA LEU A 30 -3.33 -9.20 7.93
C LEU A 30 -3.95 -10.55 7.51
N ALA A 31 -4.74 -10.56 6.43
CA ALA A 31 -5.36 -11.77 5.93
C ALA A 31 -4.33 -12.81 5.47
N ALA A 32 -3.27 -12.37 4.79
CA ALA A 32 -2.17 -13.24 4.35
C ALA A 32 -1.49 -13.90 5.55
N ARG A 33 -1.14 -13.10 6.58
CA ARG A 33 -0.52 -13.61 7.80
C ARG A 33 -1.40 -14.64 8.51
N ASP A 34 -2.68 -14.36 8.68
CA ASP A 34 -3.63 -15.25 9.36
C ASP A 34 -3.77 -16.61 8.65
N ASN A 35 -3.62 -16.61 7.33
CA ASN A 35 -3.71 -17.81 6.50
C ASN A 35 -2.35 -18.47 6.19
N GLY A 36 -1.24 -17.96 6.77
CA GLY A 36 0.11 -18.47 6.49
C GLY A 36 0.57 -18.28 5.04
N VAL A 37 -0.02 -17.32 4.31
CA VAL A 37 0.33 -16.98 2.93
C VAL A 37 1.43 -15.91 2.93
N PRO A 38 2.52 -16.08 2.17
CA PRO A 38 3.58 -15.09 2.09
C PRO A 38 3.10 -13.78 1.43
N PHE A 39 3.51 -12.65 2.00
CA PHE A 39 3.15 -11.31 1.57
C PHE A 39 4.40 -10.54 1.11
N TYR A 40 4.53 -10.32 -0.19
CA TYR A 40 5.66 -9.63 -0.79
C TYR A 40 5.28 -8.23 -1.26
N VAL A 41 6.24 -7.33 -1.17
CA VAL A 41 6.10 -5.95 -1.63
C VAL A 41 7.20 -5.65 -2.63
N ALA A 42 6.82 -5.30 -3.86
CA ALA A 42 7.75 -4.93 -4.92
C ALA A 42 7.88 -3.41 -5.01
N LEU A 43 9.11 -2.91 -4.99
CA LEU A 43 9.41 -1.49 -5.06
C LEU A 43 10.76 -1.23 -5.74
N PRO A 44 10.90 -0.16 -6.54
CA PRO A 44 12.20 0.28 -6.99
C PRO A 44 12.91 1.05 -5.86
N SER A 45 14.26 1.10 -5.88
CA SER A 45 15.04 1.83 -4.87
C SER A 45 14.58 3.26 -4.54
N PRO A 46 14.07 4.08 -5.50
CA PRO A 46 13.52 5.41 -5.22
C PRO A 46 12.39 5.47 -4.21
N THR A 47 11.59 4.41 -4.11
CA THR A 47 10.45 4.30 -3.18
C THR A 47 10.90 4.12 -1.73
N PHE A 48 12.15 3.70 -1.49
CA PHE A 48 12.72 3.62 -0.15
C PHE A 48 13.17 5.00 0.35
N ASP A 49 12.53 5.45 1.44
CA ASP A 49 12.77 6.73 2.10
C ASP A 49 13.41 6.52 3.48
N ARG A 50 14.73 6.75 3.54
CA ARG A 50 15.53 6.61 4.76
C ARG A 50 15.35 7.76 5.75
N ALA A 51 14.78 8.89 5.33
CA ALA A 51 14.57 10.03 6.21
C ALA A 51 13.39 9.79 7.17
N LEU A 52 12.50 8.86 6.83
CA LEU A 52 11.38 8.45 7.66
C LEU A 52 11.77 7.28 8.55
N ALA A 53 11.78 7.50 9.86
CA ALA A 53 12.15 6.47 10.83
C ALA A 53 11.16 5.29 10.86
N SER A 54 9.86 5.57 10.71
CA SER A 54 8.78 4.56 10.68
C SER A 54 7.64 4.97 9.77
N GLY A 55 6.71 4.04 9.53
CA GLY A 55 5.51 4.31 8.75
C GLY A 55 4.59 5.36 9.38
N ASP A 56 4.66 5.56 10.71
CA ASP A 56 3.88 6.60 11.42
C ASP A 56 4.23 8.02 10.98
N ALA A 57 5.42 8.23 10.43
CA ALA A 57 5.87 9.52 9.91
C ALA A 57 5.40 9.79 8.47
N ILE A 58 4.72 8.84 7.81
CA ILE A 58 4.23 8.99 6.44
C ILE A 58 2.90 9.78 6.47
N PRO A 59 2.83 10.99 5.87
CA PRO A 59 1.56 11.70 5.75
C PRO A 59 0.62 10.94 4.80
N ILE A 60 -0.60 10.65 5.25
CA ILE A 60 -1.60 9.94 4.46
C ILE A 60 -2.49 10.95 3.73
N GLU A 61 -2.54 10.83 2.39
CA GLU A 61 -3.42 11.64 1.55
C GLU A 61 -4.90 11.34 1.85
N ALA A 62 -5.66 12.38 2.16
CA ALA A 62 -7.13 12.35 2.17
C ALA A 62 -7.65 12.94 0.86
N ARG A 63 -8.53 12.19 0.17
CA ARG A 63 -9.10 12.54 -1.13
C ARG A 63 -10.57 12.95 -0.98
N SER A 64 -11.18 13.38 -2.10
CA SER A 64 -12.59 13.77 -2.09
C SER A 64 -13.48 12.61 -1.60
N PRO A 65 -14.43 12.87 -0.68
CA PRO A 65 -15.48 11.91 -0.32
C PRO A 65 -16.30 11.41 -1.51
N ASP A 66 -16.38 12.19 -2.59
CA ASP A 66 -17.15 11.84 -3.79
C ASP A 66 -16.67 10.55 -4.46
N GLU A 67 -15.39 10.19 -4.33
CA GLU A 67 -14.85 8.92 -4.86
C GLU A 67 -15.44 7.68 -4.16
N VAL A 68 -16.02 7.87 -2.96
CA VAL A 68 -16.70 6.82 -2.18
C VAL A 68 -18.21 6.95 -2.30
N LEU A 69 -18.73 8.17 -2.44
CA LEU A 69 -20.18 8.46 -2.44
C LEU A 69 -20.82 8.39 -3.82
N ALA A 70 -20.04 8.41 -4.89
CA ALA A 70 -20.52 8.35 -6.26
C ALA A 70 -19.69 7.40 -7.13
N ILE A 71 -20.31 6.89 -8.20
CA ILE A 71 -19.64 6.06 -9.20
C ILE A 71 -19.94 6.58 -10.60
N THR A 72 -18.91 6.59 -11.45
CA THR A 72 -19.04 6.94 -12.87
C THR A 72 -18.97 5.68 -13.71
N GLY A 73 -19.94 5.50 -14.60
CA GLY A 73 -20.06 4.33 -15.48
C GLY A 73 -20.84 4.64 -16.76
N ARG A 74 -21.04 3.61 -17.60
CA ARG A 74 -21.90 3.72 -18.78
C ARG A 74 -23.32 3.29 -18.44
N ASP A 75 -24.30 4.07 -18.89
CA ASP A 75 -25.72 3.72 -18.77
C ASP A 75 -26.19 2.75 -19.87
N ALA A 76 -27.48 2.40 -19.85
CA ALA A 76 -28.10 1.51 -20.84
C ALA A 76 -28.10 2.07 -22.28
N TYR A 77 -27.84 3.36 -22.45
CA TYR A 77 -27.73 4.05 -23.74
C TYR A 77 -26.26 4.30 -24.14
N GLY A 78 -25.31 3.78 -23.37
CA GLY A 78 -23.88 3.91 -23.61
C GLY A 78 -23.28 5.26 -23.23
N GLN A 79 -24.02 6.13 -22.54
CA GLN A 79 -23.54 7.43 -22.09
C GLN A 79 -22.77 7.31 -20.78
N THR A 80 -21.67 8.04 -20.63
CA THR A 80 -20.96 8.15 -19.35
C THR A 80 -21.78 9.02 -18.40
N THR A 81 -22.18 8.44 -17.27
CA THR A 81 -22.95 9.11 -16.22
C THR A 81 -22.34 8.87 -14.85
N THR A 82 -22.53 9.82 -13.94
CA THR A 82 -22.12 9.72 -12.54
C THR A 82 -23.38 9.65 -11.68
N ILE A 83 -23.48 8.64 -10.83
CA ILE A 83 -24.61 8.45 -9.91
C ILE A 83 -24.13 8.43 -8.46
N ALA A 84 -24.93 8.98 -7.56
CA ALA A 84 -24.72 8.80 -6.12
C ALA A 84 -25.06 7.36 -5.72
N ILE A 85 -24.20 6.74 -4.90
CA ILE A 85 -24.38 5.37 -4.40
C ILE A 85 -24.66 5.32 -2.90
N ALA A 86 -24.75 6.48 -2.25
CA ALA A 86 -25.11 6.64 -0.86
C ALA A 86 -26.34 7.56 -0.70
N PRO A 87 -27.12 7.45 0.38
CA PRO A 87 -28.22 8.36 0.68
C PRO A 87 -27.76 9.83 0.72
N ALA A 88 -28.64 10.74 0.33
CA ALA A 88 -28.36 12.18 0.39
C ALA A 88 -27.97 12.63 1.81
N GLY A 89 -26.93 13.46 1.93
CA GLY A 89 -26.39 13.92 3.20
C GLY A 89 -25.41 12.96 3.89
N THR A 90 -25.09 11.81 3.30
CA THR A 90 -24.05 10.91 3.82
C THR A 90 -22.67 11.58 3.74
N HIS A 91 -21.88 11.43 4.80
CA HIS A 91 -20.47 11.84 4.85
C HIS A 91 -19.55 10.62 4.67
N ALA A 92 -18.39 10.82 4.04
CA ALA A 92 -17.38 9.77 3.90
C ALA A 92 -15.98 10.29 4.25
N VAL A 93 -15.14 9.36 4.69
CA VAL A 93 -13.69 9.54 4.83
C VAL A 93 -13.03 8.71 3.74
N ASN A 94 -12.06 9.31 3.04
CA ASN A 94 -11.39 8.67 1.91
C ASN A 94 -9.88 8.84 2.01
N TYR A 95 -9.23 7.96 2.77
CA TYR A 95 -7.76 7.87 2.80
C TYR A 95 -7.28 7.06 1.61
N ALA A 96 -6.33 7.63 0.86
CA ALA A 96 -5.83 7.01 -0.37
C ALA A 96 -4.85 5.86 -0.12
N PHE A 97 -4.29 5.76 1.09
CA PHE A 97 -3.21 4.84 1.45
C PHE A 97 -3.37 4.33 2.89
N ASP A 98 -2.76 3.19 3.20
CA ASP A 98 -2.51 2.73 4.55
C ASP A 98 -1.03 2.34 4.75
N VAL A 99 -0.66 2.13 6.00
CA VAL A 99 0.65 1.65 6.40
C VAL A 99 0.56 0.18 6.82
N THR A 100 1.29 -0.67 6.11
CA THR A 100 1.52 -2.07 6.44
C THR A 100 2.81 -2.21 7.25
N PRO A 101 2.73 -2.63 8.52
CA PRO A 101 3.93 -2.77 9.34
C PRO A 101 4.86 -3.87 8.82
N ALA A 102 6.17 -3.65 8.93
CA ALA A 102 7.21 -4.53 8.39
C ALA A 102 7.07 -6.01 8.83
N ARG A 103 6.58 -6.24 10.06
CA ARG A 103 6.31 -7.59 10.61
C ARG A 103 5.29 -8.43 9.83
N LEU A 104 4.50 -7.80 8.96
CA LEU A 104 3.52 -8.49 8.10
C LEU A 104 4.09 -8.79 6.71
N VAL A 105 5.28 -8.28 6.37
CA VAL A 105 5.88 -8.39 5.05
C VAL A 105 6.92 -9.51 5.07
N THR A 106 6.71 -10.52 4.23
CA THR A 106 7.64 -11.65 4.04
C THR A 106 8.96 -11.19 3.40
N GLY A 107 8.89 -10.29 2.41
CA GLY A 107 10.08 -9.75 1.78
C GLY A 107 9.79 -8.55 0.87
N LEU A 108 10.80 -7.69 0.75
CA LEU A 108 10.85 -6.53 -0.13
C LEU A 108 11.65 -6.90 -1.38
N ILE A 109 11.02 -6.78 -2.55
CA ILE A 109 11.61 -7.10 -3.85
C ILE A 109 11.99 -5.81 -4.55
N THR A 110 13.26 -5.66 -4.89
CA THR A 110 13.80 -4.52 -5.63
C THR A 110 14.55 -4.97 -6.87
N GLU A 111 15.03 -4.02 -7.68
CA GLU A 111 15.91 -4.31 -8.80
C GLU A 111 17.28 -4.92 -8.39
N ARG A 112 17.60 -4.91 -7.09
CA ARG A 112 18.82 -5.49 -6.51
C ARG A 112 18.61 -6.88 -5.92
N GLY A 113 17.39 -7.40 -5.90
CA GLY A 113 17.05 -8.70 -5.33
C GLY A 113 15.99 -8.60 -4.24
N ILE A 114 15.97 -9.58 -3.33
CA ILE A 114 14.99 -9.67 -2.25
C ILE A 114 15.67 -9.50 -0.89
N ALA A 115 15.05 -8.73 0.00
CA ALA A 115 15.49 -8.55 1.38
C ALA A 115 14.32 -8.69 2.37
N PRO A 116 14.58 -9.14 3.61
CA PRO A 116 13.62 -8.97 4.70
C PRO A 116 13.17 -7.51 4.86
N ALA A 117 11.93 -7.30 5.32
CA ALA A 117 11.39 -5.97 5.59
C ALA A 117 11.95 -5.40 6.89
N ASN A 118 13.22 -5.01 6.89
CA ASN A 118 13.85 -4.25 7.96
C ASN A 118 14.95 -3.34 7.41
N GLY A 119 15.29 -2.31 8.19
CA GLY A 119 16.22 -1.28 7.76
C GLY A 119 17.64 -1.75 7.49
N GLU A 120 18.13 -2.73 8.25
CA GLU A 120 19.47 -3.28 8.05
C GLU A 120 19.59 -3.98 6.71
N ALA A 121 18.64 -4.87 6.40
CA ALA A 121 18.61 -5.61 5.16
C ALA A 121 18.39 -4.69 3.94
N LEU A 122 17.51 -3.69 4.06
CA LEU A 122 17.31 -2.68 3.01
C LEU A 122 18.57 -1.83 2.77
N ALA A 123 19.26 -1.40 3.83
CA ALA A 123 20.49 -0.61 3.71
C ALA A 123 21.69 -1.43 3.18
N ALA A 124 21.68 -2.75 3.38
CA ALA A 124 22.62 -3.66 2.77
C ALA A 124 22.31 -3.89 1.28
N LEU A 125 21.03 -4.02 0.93
CA LEU A 125 20.57 -4.25 -0.45
C LEU A 125 20.74 -3.01 -1.33
N LEU A 126 20.61 -1.81 -0.76
CA LEU A 126 20.65 -0.51 -1.44
C LEU A 126 21.80 0.39 -0.91
N PRO A 127 23.08 -0.01 -1.06
CA PRO A 127 24.22 0.68 -0.46
C PRO A 127 24.48 2.08 -1.05
N GLU A 128 24.10 2.34 -2.30
CA GLU A 128 24.17 3.66 -2.96
C GLU A 128 23.23 4.69 -2.33
N ARG A 129 22.25 4.23 -1.55
CA ARG A 129 21.41 5.09 -0.72
C ARG A 129 21.98 5.27 0.69
N ARG A 130 23.26 4.93 0.93
CA ARG A 130 24.02 5.33 2.12
C ARG A 130 24.39 6.80 1.98
N VAL A 131 24.17 7.57 3.04
CA VAL A 131 24.81 8.89 3.22
C VAL A 131 26.18 8.65 3.84
#